data_AF-A0A1S4CPD0-F1
#
_entry.id   AF-A0A1S4CPD0-F1
#
_cell.length_a   1.000
_cell.length_b   1.000
_cell.length_c   1.000
_cell.angle_alpha   90.00
_cell.angle_beta   90.00
_cell.angle_gamma   90.00
#
_symmetry.space_group_name_H-M   'P 1'
#
loop_
_entity.id
_entity.type
_entity.pdbx_description
1 polymer ?
#
loop_
_entity_poly.entity_id
_entity_poly.type
_entity_poly.pdbx_seq_one_letter_code
_entity_poly.pdbx_strand_id
1 'polypeptide(L)'
;KDWVPSSRFLICLSCRDKSRTASKMKPWQGYAHAAVVALSVWFCRETVFEALQWWHGRPPSDGLLLGSCFFLTGLACVPIVALHFSHVMSAKRCLVLVVATGLLFILMQPPIPLSWTYHSDIIKAARQSADDISIYGFFASKSTWPSWLLIVAILLTLASVTSTIPIKYVVELRTFYAIAIGISLGIYISAEYFLQAAILHVLIVVTMVCASVFVVFTHFPSASSTKLLPWVFALLVALFPVTYLLEGQVRINKTILGDSAVQDMGEEDSKLATLLAVEGARTSLLGLYAAIFMLIALEVKFELASLMREKVVDRGGVRHSHSGQSSSTTTVPPRLRFMQQRKASAVPSFTIKRMAAEGAWMPAVGNVATIMCFAICLILNVNLTGGSNRAIFFLAPILLLLNQDSDFVAGFGDKQRYFPVVVVISSYLVLTTLYSIWENVWHGNAGWGLDVGGPDWFFAVKNLALLILTFPSHILFNRFVWSYTKQAESMPLLTIPLNLPSVLMTDIIKVKILGLLGVIYSLAQYLISRQQYISGLKYI
;
A
#
# COMPACT_ATOMS: atom_id res chain seq x y z
N LYS A 1 -11.19 50.34 -3.05
CA LYS A 1 -11.48 50.38 -4.51
C LYS A 1 -10.16 50.11 -5.24
N ASP A 2 -10.20 49.70 -6.51
CA ASP A 2 -9.02 49.48 -7.38
C ASP A 2 -8.18 48.21 -7.16
N TRP A 3 -8.83 47.05 -6.96
CA TRP A 3 -8.17 45.72 -6.97
C TRP A 3 -9.00 44.60 -7.65
N VAL A 4 -9.76 44.88 -8.72
CA VAL A 4 -10.53 43.83 -9.45
C VAL A 4 -10.63 43.95 -11.01
N PRO A 5 -9.55 44.18 -11.79
CA PRO A 5 -9.61 44.01 -13.25
C PRO A 5 -8.97 42.69 -13.78
N SER A 6 -7.89 42.19 -13.19
CA SER A 6 -7.06 41.14 -13.82
C SER A 6 -7.71 39.74 -13.87
N SER A 7 -8.46 39.34 -12.84
CA SER A 7 -9.09 38.01 -12.78
C SER A 7 -10.25 37.85 -13.75
N ARG A 8 -10.99 38.94 -14.05
CA ARG A 8 -12.08 38.90 -15.04
C ARG A 8 -11.58 38.88 -16.48
N PHE A 9 -10.43 39.48 -16.78
CA PHE A 9 -9.84 39.46 -18.13
C PHE A 9 -9.42 38.04 -18.56
N LEU A 10 -8.77 37.28 -17.68
CA LEU A 10 -8.34 35.90 -17.94
C LEU A 10 -9.51 34.94 -18.21
N ILE A 11 -10.63 35.10 -17.51
CA ILE A 11 -11.83 34.27 -17.70
C ILE A 11 -12.59 34.68 -18.97
N CYS A 12 -12.68 36.00 -19.26
CA CYS A 12 -13.45 36.51 -20.40
C CYS A 12 -12.78 36.21 -21.75
N LEU A 13 -11.44 36.19 -21.82
CA LEU A 13 -10.71 35.75 -23.02
C LEU A 13 -10.92 34.26 -23.31
N SER A 14 -10.92 33.41 -22.28
CA SER A 14 -11.05 31.94 -22.43
C SER A 14 -12.41 31.51 -23.02
N CYS A 15 -13.48 32.27 -22.77
CA CYS A 15 -14.82 31.94 -23.29
C CYS A 15 -15.10 32.45 -24.72
N ARG A 16 -14.32 33.40 -25.26
CA ARG A 16 -14.69 34.09 -26.52
C ARG A 16 -14.17 33.41 -27.80
N ASP A 17 -13.13 32.58 -27.71
CA ASP A 17 -12.49 31.94 -28.89
C ASP A 17 -13.02 30.52 -29.21
N LYS A 18 -14.24 30.19 -28.79
CA LYS A 18 -14.83 28.84 -28.94
C LYS A 18 -15.27 28.48 -30.38
N SER A 19 -15.03 29.34 -31.37
CA SER A 19 -15.57 29.23 -32.74
C SER A 19 -14.53 29.22 -33.88
N ARG A 20 -13.23 29.38 -33.60
CA ARG A 20 -12.18 29.22 -34.62
C ARG A 20 -11.43 27.90 -34.43
N THR A 21 -11.33 27.14 -35.50
CA THR A 21 -10.50 25.94 -35.61
C THR A 21 -9.09 26.24 -35.13
N ALA A 22 -8.70 25.66 -33.98
CA ALA A 22 -7.50 26.03 -33.27
C ALA A 22 -6.26 25.91 -34.18
N SER A 23 -5.59 27.06 -34.40
CA SER A 23 -4.35 27.12 -35.16
C SER A 23 -3.30 26.25 -34.46
N LYS A 24 -2.78 25.25 -35.15
CA LYS A 24 -1.77 24.34 -34.59
C LYS A 24 -0.44 25.08 -34.46
N MET A 25 -0.17 25.60 -33.27
CA MET A 25 1.05 26.33 -32.96
C MET A 25 2.29 25.41 -33.06
N LYS A 26 3.40 25.93 -33.60
CA LYS A 26 4.62 25.13 -33.79
C LYS A 26 5.26 24.78 -32.44
N PRO A 27 5.93 23.61 -32.28
CA PRO A 27 6.52 23.21 -31.00
C PRO A 27 7.48 24.25 -30.40
N TRP A 28 8.33 24.87 -31.23
CA TRP A 28 9.28 25.90 -30.79
C TRP A 28 8.58 27.12 -30.16
N GLN A 29 7.43 27.52 -30.69
CA GLN A 29 6.63 28.62 -30.13
C GLN A 29 6.05 28.21 -28.76
N GLY A 30 5.65 26.95 -28.61
CA GLY A 30 5.22 26.40 -27.31
C GLY A 30 6.31 26.48 -26.25
N TYR A 31 7.54 26.09 -26.60
CA TYR A 31 8.70 26.24 -25.72
C TYR A 31 9.03 27.71 -25.42
N ALA A 32 8.93 28.60 -26.42
CA ALA A 32 9.14 30.04 -26.21
C ALA A 32 8.12 30.65 -25.25
N HIS A 33 6.83 30.34 -25.39
CA HIS A 33 5.79 30.78 -24.45
C HIS A 33 6.01 30.21 -23.04
N ALA A 34 6.38 28.93 -22.91
CA ALA A 34 6.71 28.33 -21.62
C ALA A 34 7.93 29.00 -20.96
N ALA A 35 8.96 29.35 -21.74
CA ALA A 35 10.14 30.07 -21.25
C ALA A 35 9.78 31.50 -20.79
N VAL A 36 8.92 32.21 -21.52
CA VAL A 36 8.42 33.55 -21.12
C VAL A 36 7.61 33.46 -19.82
N VAL A 37 6.77 32.43 -19.67
CA VAL A 37 6.01 32.17 -18.43
C VAL A 37 6.94 31.82 -17.26
N ALA A 38 7.98 31.02 -17.49
CA ALA A 38 8.97 30.69 -16.46
C ALA A 38 9.75 31.93 -16.00
N LEU A 39 10.18 32.78 -16.95
CA LEU A 39 10.85 34.04 -16.65
C LEU A 39 9.93 35.02 -15.92
N SER A 40 8.67 35.17 -16.32
CA SER A 40 7.75 36.11 -15.66
C SER A 40 7.47 35.70 -14.21
N VAL A 41 7.24 34.41 -13.92
CA VAL A 41 7.07 33.94 -12.54
C VAL A 41 8.37 34.07 -11.74
N TRP A 42 9.54 33.89 -12.36
CA TRP A 42 10.84 34.11 -11.71
C TRP A 42 11.06 35.58 -11.34
N PHE A 43 10.72 36.53 -12.22
CA PHE A 43 10.78 37.96 -11.89
C PHE A 43 9.74 38.37 -10.83
N CYS A 44 8.55 37.75 -10.83
CA CYS A 44 7.53 37.99 -9.81
C CYS A 44 7.78 37.23 -8.48
N ARG A 45 8.91 36.56 -8.28
CA ARG A 45 9.15 35.74 -7.07
C ARG A 45 9.02 36.50 -5.75
N GLU A 46 9.39 37.77 -5.70
CA GLU A 46 9.29 38.57 -4.47
C GLU A 46 7.82 38.84 -4.11
N THR A 47 6.92 39.04 -5.09
CA THR A 47 5.47 39.19 -4.81
C THR A 47 4.83 37.85 -4.42
N VAL A 48 5.35 36.72 -4.91
CA VAL A 48 4.97 35.38 -4.44
C VAL A 48 5.43 35.17 -2.98
N PHE A 49 6.62 35.63 -2.63
CA PHE A 49 7.13 35.60 -1.25
C PHE A 49 6.26 36.43 -0.30
N GLU A 50 5.96 37.68 -0.65
CA GLU A 50 5.07 38.56 0.14
C GLU A 50 3.68 37.96 0.33
N ALA A 51 3.07 37.42 -0.74
CA ALA A 51 1.76 36.78 -0.68
C ALA A 51 1.75 35.52 0.22
N LEU A 52 2.81 34.71 0.16
CA LEU A 52 2.99 33.53 1.02
C LEU A 52 3.21 33.94 2.50
N GLN A 53 4.00 34.98 2.75
CA GLN A 53 4.25 35.52 4.09
C GLN A 53 2.97 36.12 4.69
N TRP A 54 2.19 36.86 3.91
CA TRP A 54 0.89 37.39 4.32
C TRP A 54 -0.11 36.28 4.67
N TRP A 55 -0.11 35.17 3.92
CA TRP A 55 -0.98 34.03 4.18
C TRP A 55 -0.57 33.19 5.40
N HIS A 56 0.73 32.92 5.58
CA HIS A 56 1.23 32.08 6.69
C HIS A 56 1.55 32.86 7.97
N GLY A 57 1.62 34.20 7.91
CA GLY A 57 2.06 35.05 9.03
C GLY A 57 3.53 34.84 9.43
N ARG A 58 4.32 34.11 8.63
CA ARG A 58 5.73 33.75 8.87
C ARG A 58 6.50 33.74 7.55
N PRO A 59 7.82 34.03 7.54
CA PRO A 59 8.62 33.97 6.32
C PRO A 59 8.62 32.55 5.74
N PRO A 60 8.28 32.36 4.44
CA PRO A 60 8.22 31.03 3.84
C PRO A 60 9.61 30.38 3.69
N SER A 61 9.62 29.05 3.81
CA SER A 61 10.81 28.22 3.57
C SER A 61 11.23 28.27 2.09
N ASP A 62 12.52 28.04 1.82
CA ASP A 62 13.05 28.06 0.44
C ASP A 62 12.36 27.02 -0.47
N GLY A 63 12.10 25.82 0.06
CA GLY A 63 11.36 24.77 -0.65
C GLY A 63 9.92 25.19 -0.98
N LEU A 64 9.22 25.87 -0.05
CA LEU A 64 7.87 26.38 -0.28
C LEU A 64 7.82 27.48 -1.36
N LEU A 65 8.80 28.38 -1.37
CA LEU A 65 8.92 29.44 -2.38
C LEU A 65 9.21 28.86 -3.77
N LEU A 66 10.25 28.03 -3.89
CA LEU A 66 10.61 27.39 -5.16
C LEU A 66 9.48 26.48 -5.67
N GLY A 67 8.83 25.73 -4.78
CA GLY A 67 7.68 24.89 -5.10
C GLY A 67 6.50 25.70 -5.64
N SER A 68 6.21 26.85 -5.02
CA SER A 68 5.18 27.78 -5.46
C SER A 68 5.50 28.38 -6.84
N CYS A 69 6.76 28.73 -7.12
CA CYS A 69 7.18 29.14 -8.47
C CYS A 69 6.97 28.02 -9.53
N PHE A 70 7.36 26.78 -9.23
CA PHE A 70 7.11 25.64 -10.15
C PHE A 70 5.62 25.33 -10.33
N PHE A 71 4.83 25.44 -9.26
CA PHE A 71 3.39 25.21 -9.32
C PHE A 71 2.67 26.29 -10.15
N LEU A 72 3.00 27.56 -9.94
CA LEU A 72 2.45 28.70 -10.70
C LEU A 72 2.84 28.67 -12.18
N THR A 73 4.10 28.34 -12.51
CA THR A 73 4.53 28.16 -13.91
C THR A 73 3.81 26.99 -14.57
N GLY A 74 3.65 25.86 -13.87
CA GLY A 74 2.83 24.73 -14.32
C GLY A 74 1.38 25.14 -14.60
N LEU A 75 0.71 25.80 -13.66
CA LEU A 75 -0.68 26.28 -13.82
C LEU A 75 -0.82 27.27 -14.99
N ALA A 76 0.09 28.22 -15.14
CA ALA A 76 0.07 29.18 -16.24
C ALA A 76 0.27 28.52 -17.62
N CYS A 77 0.93 27.35 -17.68
CA CYS A 77 1.09 26.58 -18.92
C CYS A 77 -0.13 25.70 -19.28
N VAL A 78 -1.08 25.47 -18.35
CA VAL A 78 -2.29 24.65 -18.58
C VAL A 78 -3.08 25.10 -19.82
N PRO A 79 -3.51 26.38 -19.98
CA PRO A 79 -4.31 26.79 -21.13
C PRO A 79 -3.57 26.64 -22.47
N ILE A 80 -2.24 26.83 -22.48
CA ILE A 80 -1.41 26.66 -23.69
C ILE A 80 -1.46 25.21 -24.15
N VAL A 81 -1.23 24.27 -23.23
CA VAL A 81 -1.26 22.83 -23.52
C VAL A 81 -2.67 22.33 -23.85
N ALA A 82 -3.69 22.82 -23.15
CA ALA A 82 -5.08 22.44 -23.35
C ALA A 82 -5.64 22.88 -24.71
N LEU A 83 -5.32 24.09 -25.18
CA LEU A 83 -5.85 24.64 -26.42
C LEU A 83 -5.02 24.26 -27.65
N HIS A 84 -3.68 24.36 -27.59
CA HIS A 84 -2.82 24.20 -28.77
C HIS A 84 -2.19 22.80 -28.88
N PHE A 85 -1.89 22.14 -27.75
CA PHE A 85 -1.19 20.85 -27.71
C PHE A 85 -2.06 19.70 -27.19
N SER A 86 -3.39 19.81 -27.30
CA SER A 86 -4.37 18.79 -26.89
C SER A 86 -4.13 17.41 -27.52
N HIS A 87 -3.53 17.36 -28.71
CA HIS A 87 -3.15 16.15 -29.45
C HIS A 87 -1.81 15.55 -28.99
N VAL A 88 -0.95 16.31 -28.32
CA VAL A 88 0.41 15.88 -27.95
C VAL A 88 0.42 15.34 -26.52
N MET A 89 0.37 14.02 -26.38
CA MET A 89 0.35 13.37 -25.07
C MET A 89 1.62 13.66 -24.24
N SER A 90 2.79 13.82 -24.86
CA SER A 90 4.04 14.18 -24.14
C SER A 90 3.96 15.57 -23.49
N ALA A 91 3.32 16.56 -24.13
CA ALA A 91 3.13 17.90 -23.56
C ALA A 91 2.25 17.84 -22.29
N LYS A 92 1.14 17.10 -22.34
CA LYS A 92 0.27 16.86 -21.17
C LYS A 92 1.02 16.17 -20.03
N ARG A 93 1.83 15.15 -20.33
CA ARG A 93 2.62 14.41 -19.33
C ARG A 93 3.70 15.29 -18.69
N CYS A 94 4.40 16.10 -19.49
CA CYS A 94 5.38 17.07 -19.00
C CYS A 94 4.74 18.12 -18.08
N LEU A 95 3.58 18.66 -18.46
CA LEU A 95 2.80 19.58 -17.63
C LEU A 95 2.43 18.97 -16.27
N VAL A 96 1.97 17.71 -16.25
CA VAL A 96 1.66 16.99 -15.00
C VAL A 96 2.92 16.83 -14.13
N LEU A 97 4.08 16.53 -14.72
CA LEU A 97 5.34 16.45 -13.97
C LEU A 97 5.74 17.81 -13.37
N VAL A 98 5.62 18.92 -14.10
CA VAL A 98 5.96 20.28 -13.59
C VAL A 98 5.00 20.74 -12.49
N VAL A 99 3.71 20.41 -12.58
CA VAL A 99 2.76 20.70 -11.49
C VAL A 99 3.07 19.82 -10.26
N ALA A 100 3.44 18.55 -10.48
CA ALA A 100 3.81 17.64 -9.41
C ALA A 100 5.15 18.00 -8.72
N THR A 101 6.17 18.48 -9.46
CA THR A 101 7.41 19.00 -8.84
C THR A 101 7.09 20.17 -7.91
N GLY A 102 6.31 21.15 -8.38
CA GLY A 102 5.90 22.28 -7.55
C GLY A 102 5.16 21.85 -6.28
N LEU A 103 4.19 20.95 -6.42
CA LEU A 103 3.40 20.44 -5.30
C LEU A 103 4.23 19.60 -4.30
N LEU A 104 5.19 18.79 -4.77
CA LEU A 104 6.11 18.06 -3.90
C LEU A 104 7.03 18.99 -3.11
N PHE A 105 7.53 20.06 -3.73
CA PHE A 105 8.35 21.06 -3.03
C PHE A 105 7.54 21.87 -1.99
N ILE A 106 6.26 22.17 -2.28
CA ILE A 106 5.33 22.80 -1.33
C ILE A 106 5.06 21.89 -0.11
N LEU A 107 4.86 20.58 -0.33
CA LEU A 107 4.54 19.63 0.73
C LEU A 107 5.76 19.22 1.57
N MET A 108 6.88 18.88 0.92
CA MET A 108 8.08 18.35 1.59
C MET A 108 9.02 19.46 2.09
N GLN A 109 8.84 20.69 1.59
CA GLN A 109 9.65 21.88 1.92
C GLN A 109 11.16 21.59 2.06
N PRO A 110 11.79 20.94 1.05
CA PRO A 110 13.20 20.61 1.14
C PRO A 110 14.01 21.90 1.29
N PRO A 111 14.86 22.04 2.32
CA PRO A 111 15.74 23.19 2.39
C PRO A 111 16.74 23.09 1.25
N ILE A 112 16.93 24.24 0.60
CA ILE A 112 17.78 24.39 -0.57
C ILE A 112 19.22 24.57 -0.08
N PRO A 113 20.23 23.93 -0.70
CA PRO A 113 21.63 24.13 -0.32
C PRO A 113 22.03 25.59 -0.47
N LEU A 114 22.92 26.09 0.39
CA LEU A 114 23.34 27.50 0.47
C LEU A 114 23.91 28.08 -0.84
N SER A 115 24.31 27.24 -1.79
CA SER A 115 24.72 27.64 -3.15
C SER A 115 23.55 27.98 -4.09
N TRP A 116 22.34 27.52 -3.76
CA TRP A 116 21.09 27.70 -4.52
C TRP A 116 20.06 28.55 -3.74
N THR A 117 20.35 28.97 -2.50
CA THR A 117 19.44 29.82 -1.72
C THR A 117 19.25 31.17 -2.39
N TYR A 118 18.03 31.68 -2.34
CA TYR A 118 17.65 32.91 -3.02
C TYR A 118 18.42 34.11 -2.45
N HIS A 119 19.31 34.66 -3.26
CA HIS A 119 20.04 35.89 -2.96
C HIS A 119 19.19 37.12 -3.31
N SER A 120 18.09 37.33 -2.56
CA SER A 120 17.47 38.66 -2.46
C SER A 120 17.57 39.16 -1.02
N ASP A 121 17.89 40.44 -0.85
CA ASP A 121 18.20 41.01 0.46
C ASP A 121 16.95 41.12 1.34
N ILE A 122 15.77 41.23 0.71
CA ILE A 122 14.45 41.18 1.37
C ILE A 122 14.25 39.82 2.06
N ILE A 123 14.51 38.71 1.35
CA ILE A 123 14.33 37.34 1.89
C ILE A 123 15.38 37.03 2.97
N LYS A 124 16.61 37.56 2.82
CA LYS A 124 17.65 37.44 3.86
C LYS A 124 17.26 38.20 5.14
N ALA A 125 16.85 39.46 5.01
CA ALA A 125 16.43 40.29 6.15
C ALA A 125 15.24 39.67 6.90
N ALA A 126 14.25 39.12 6.17
CA ALA A 126 13.08 38.47 6.76
C ALA A 126 13.39 37.15 7.52
N ARG A 127 14.58 36.55 7.33
CA ARG A 127 15.00 35.30 8.03
C ARG A 127 16.04 35.51 9.12
N GLN A 128 16.71 36.66 9.12
CA GLN A 128 17.75 37.01 10.09
C GLN A 128 17.24 38.05 11.09
N SER A 129 15.94 38.07 11.37
CA SER A 129 15.39 38.89 12.46
C SER A 129 16.05 38.46 13.77
N ALA A 130 16.57 39.43 14.53
CA ALA A 130 17.25 39.15 15.80
C ALA A 130 16.28 38.57 16.85
N ASP A 131 14.99 38.87 16.71
CA ASP A 131 13.91 38.40 17.57
C ASP A 131 13.62 36.91 17.35
N ASP A 132 13.57 36.41 16.10
CA ASP A 132 13.31 34.98 15.86
C ASP A 132 14.44 34.08 16.41
N ILE A 133 15.70 34.52 16.28
CA ILE A 133 16.87 33.77 16.77
C ILE A 133 16.91 33.74 18.30
N SER A 134 16.49 34.84 18.96
CA SER A 134 16.47 34.93 20.42
C SER A 134 15.24 34.27 21.07
N ILE A 135 14.10 34.24 20.38
CA ILE A 135 12.85 33.63 20.89
C ILE A 135 12.80 32.12 20.65
N TYR A 136 13.22 31.64 19.47
CA TYR A 136 13.09 30.22 19.08
C TYR A 136 14.40 29.44 19.10
N GLY A 137 15.54 30.12 19.29
CA GLY A 137 16.86 29.50 19.31
C GLY A 137 17.38 29.09 17.94
N PHE A 138 18.61 28.58 17.90
CA PHE A 138 19.24 28.14 16.66
C PHE A 138 18.66 26.79 16.21
N PHE A 139 17.87 26.78 15.13
CA PHE A 139 17.36 25.55 14.53
C PHE A 139 18.53 24.67 14.06
N ALA A 140 18.82 23.61 14.81
CA ALA A 140 19.80 22.60 14.39
C ALA A 140 19.37 22.00 13.04
N SER A 141 20.19 22.19 12.01
CA SER A 141 19.90 21.71 10.67
C SER A 141 19.95 20.18 10.63
N LYS A 142 18.77 19.55 10.62
CA LYS A 142 18.64 18.14 10.23
C LYS A 142 19.33 17.95 8.86
N SER A 143 19.94 16.78 8.66
CA SER A 143 20.57 16.44 7.38
C SER A 143 19.50 16.16 6.34
N THR A 144 19.39 16.99 5.31
CA THR A 144 18.18 17.13 4.47
C THR A 144 18.27 16.57 3.07
N TRP A 145 19.43 16.05 2.69
CA TRP A 145 19.62 15.26 1.47
C TRP A 145 18.68 14.05 1.32
N PRO A 146 18.14 13.38 2.38
CA PRO A 146 17.21 12.27 2.21
C PRO A 146 15.89 12.72 1.54
N SER A 147 15.36 13.89 1.92
CA SER A 147 14.12 14.44 1.33
C SER A 147 14.25 14.68 -0.18
N TRP A 148 15.44 15.06 -0.65
CA TRP A 148 15.72 15.20 -2.07
C TRP A 148 15.68 13.85 -2.82
N LEU A 149 16.17 12.76 -2.20
CA LEU A 149 16.05 11.41 -2.76
C LEU A 149 14.60 10.93 -2.85
N LEU A 150 13.77 11.23 -1.84
CA LEU A 150 12.34 10.93 -1.86
C LEU A 150 11.62 11.68 -3.00
N ILE A 151 11.90 12.96 -3.18
CA ILE A 151 11.34 13.77 -4.28
C ILE A 151 11.76 13.18 -5.64
N VAL A 152 13.04 12.83 -5.81
CA VAL A 152 13.53 12.16 -7.04
C VAL A 152 12.81 10.82 -7.27
N ALA A 153 12.60 10.01 -6.23
CA ALA A 153 11.89 8.74 -6.34
C ALA A 153 10.43 8.92 -6.82
N ILE A 154 9.70 9.89 -6.24
CA ILE A 154 8.30 10.16 -6.61
C ILE A 154 8.20 10.74 -8.03
N LEU A 155 9.16 11.58 -8.43
CA LEU A 155 9.18 12.11 -9.80
C LEU A 155 9.53 11.04 -10.85
N LEU A 156 10.43 10.11 -10.52
CA LEU A 156 10.72 8.96 -11.37
C LEU A 156 9.51 8.02 -11.50
N THR A 157 8.78 7.73 -10.42
CA THR A 157 7.55 6.91 -10.50
C THR A 157 6.45 7.61 -11.28
N LEU A 158 6.25 8.91 -11.09
CA LEU A 158 5.27 9.66 -11.88
C LEU A 158 5.67 9.71 -13.38
N ALA A 159 6.96 9.83 -13.68
CA ALA A 159 7.49 9.79 -15.06
C ALA A 159 7.31 8.43 -15.74
N SER A 160 7.45 7.32 -15.00
CA SER A 160 7.22 5.98 -15.54
C SER A 160 5.73 5.68 -15.79
N VAL A 161 4.86 6.00 -14.83
CA VAL A 161 3.40 5.81 -14.94
C VAL A 161 2.83 6.66 -16.06
N THR A 162 3.23 7.94 -16.14
CA THR A 162 2.86 8.81 -17.27
C THR A 162 3.52 8.40 -18.59
N SER A 163 4.45 7.43 -18.59
CA SER A 163 5.18 6.96 -19.77
C SER A 163 5.92 8.08 -20.52
N THR A 164 6.51 9.04 -19.80
CA THR A 164 7.51 9.94 -20.39
C THR A 164 8.83 9.20 -20.63
N ILE A 165 9.16 8.27 -19.74
CA ILE A 165 10.30 7.35 -19.88
C ILE A 165 9.78 6.02 -20.50
N PRO A 166 10.38 5.49 -21.59
CA PRO A 166 9.88 4.32 -22.32
C PRO A 166 10.21 2.95 -21.66
N ILE A 167 10.00 2.84 -20.34
CA ILE A 167 10.30 1.65 -19.50
C ILE A 167 9.54 0.38 -19.96
N LYS A 168 8.42 0.54 -20.67
CA LYS A 168 7.66 -0.58 -21.27
C LYS A 168 8.43 -1.32 -22.36
N TYR A 169 9.32 -0.66 -23.10
CA TYR A 169 9.95 -1.22 -24.29
C TYR A 169 11.38 -1.71 -24.07
N VAL A 170 12.13 -1.09 -23.15
CA VAL A 170 13.55 -1.42 -22.91
C VAL A 170 13.71 -2.06 -21.53
N VAL A 171 14.14 -3.33 -21.49
CA VAL A 171 14.28 -4.12 -20.25
C VAL A 171 15.43 -3.61 -19.38
N GLU A 172 16.55 -3.19 -19.98
CA GLU A 172 17.69 -2.61 -19.25
C GLU A 172 17.31 -1.28 -18.58
N LEU A 173 16.58 -0.42 -19.28
CA LEU A 173 16.07 0.83 -18.69
C LEU A 173 15.13 0.53 -17.51
N ARG A 174 14.38 -0.58 -17.54
CA ARG A 174 13.52 -1.04 -16.45
C ARG A 174 14.32 -1.55 -15.25
N THR A 175 15.40 -2.31 -15.45
CA THR A 175 16.28 -2.73 -14.33
C THR A 175 16.95 -1.53 -13.67
N PHE A 176 17.55 -0.63 -14.46
CA PHE A 176 18.18 0.59 -13.92
C PHE A 176 17.18 1.48 -13.17
N TYR A 177 15.97 1.66 -13.72
CA TYR A 177 14.89 2.40 -13.09
C TYR A 177 14.45 1.79 -11.74
N ALA A 178 14.24 0.47 -11.69
CA ALA A 178 13.84 -0.22 -10.46
C ALA A 178 14.92 -0.13 -9.37
N ILE A 179 16.18 -0.35 -9.75
CA ILE A 179 17.34 -0.25 -8.85
C ILE A 179 17.49 1.19 -8.35
N ALA A 180 17.39 2.20 -9.22
CA ALA A 180 17.51 3.61 -8.83
C ALA A 180 16.46 4.03 -7.79
N ILE A 181 15.20 3.58 -7.95
CA ILE A 181 14.13 3.83 -6.96
C ILE A 181 14.37 3.06 -5.66
N GLY A 182 14.78 1.80 -5.74
CA GLY A 182 15.09 0.99 -4.56
C GLY A 182 16.21 1.58 -3.73
N ILE A 183 17.26 2.08 -4.39
CA ILE A 183 18.38 2.78 -3.75
C ILE A 183 17.91 4.10 -3.13
N SER A 184 17.17 4.96 -3.87
CA SER A 184 16.76 6.26 -3.34
C SER A 184 15.80 6.15 -2.16
N LEU A 185 14.83 5.23 -2.20
CA LEU A 185 13.93 4.95 -1.08
C LEU A 185 14.64 4.24 0.09
N GLY A 186 15.52 3.28 -0.20
CA GLY A 186 16.29 2.57 0.83
C GLY A 186 17.20 3.50 1.61
N ILE A 187 17.93 4.38 0.92
CA ILE A 187 18.77 5.39 1.54
C ILE A 187 17.93 6.41 2.33
N TYR A 188 16.80 6.85 1.79
CA TYR A 188 15.89 7.75 2.50
C TYR A 188 15.43 7.15 3.83
N ILE A 189 14.94 5.90 3.80
CA ILE A 189 14.45 5.19 4.99
C ILE A 189 15.58 4.95 5.99
N SER A 190 16.77 4.53 5.54
CA SER A 190 17.89 4.28 6.42
C SER A 190 18.43 5.55 7.09
N ALA A 191 18.42 6.68 6.37
CA ALA A 191 18.90 7.97 6.87
C ALA A 191 17.93 8.65 7.84
N GLU A 192 16.61 8.62 7.60
CA GLU A 192 15.64 9.29 8.48
C GLU A 192 15.30 8.44 9.72
N TYR A 193 15.22 7.10 9.59
CA TYR A 193 14.71 6.23 10.66
C TYR A 193 15.77 5.37 11.39
N PHE A 194 16.96 5.14 10.80
CA PHE A 194 17.92 4.15 11.30
C PHE A 194 19.35 4.69 11.47
N LEU A 195 19.52 5.91 12.00
CA LEU A 195 20.78 6.68 12.04
C LEU A 195 22.06 5.99 12.58
N GLN A 196 21.98 4.85 13.29
CA GLN A 196 23.08 4.36 14.14
C GLN A 196 23.91 3.15 13.61
N ALA A 197 23.55 2.51 12.48
CA ALA A 197 24.18 1.23 12.07
C ALA A 197 24.36 1.05 10.55
N ALA A 198 25.61 1.11 10.07
CA ALA A 198 25.95 1.01 8.64
C ALA A 198 25.58 -0.35 8.00
N ILE A 199 25.73 -1.47 8.73
CA ILE A 199 25.35 -2.81 8.22
C ILE A 199 23.82 -2.87 8.00
N LEU A 200 23.04 -2.27 8.90
CA LEU A 200 21.59 -2.20 8.78
C LEU A 200 21.17 -1.30 7.60
N HIS A 201 21.89 -0.20 7.33
CA HIS A 201 21.66 0.64 6.14
C HIS A 201 21.82 -0.16 4.84
N VAL A 202 22.92 -0.89 4.68
CA VAL A 202 23.15 -1.73 3.49
C VAL A 202 22.03 -2.75 3.35
N LEU A 203 21.61 -3.38 4.44
CA LEU A 203 20.57 -4.41 4.41
C LEU A 203 19.18 -3.85 4.06
N ILE A 204 18.81 -2.68 4.59
CA ILE A 204 17.58 -1.95 4.23
C ILE A 204 17.61 -1.46 2.77
N VAL A 205 18.77 -0.99 2.27
CA VAL A 205 18.91 -0.63 0.86
C VAL A 205 18.72 -1.86 -0.04
N VAL A 206 19.32 -3.00 0.32
CA VAL A 206 19.14 -4.26 -0.43
C VAL A 206 17.67 -4.71 -0.41
N THR A 207 16.96 -4.63 0.72
CA THR A 207 15.54 -5.03 0.78
C THR A 207 14.65 -4.12 -0.05
N MET A 208 14.89 -2.80 -0.03
CA MET A 208 14.16 -1.85 -0.87
C MET A 208 14.47 -2.00 -2.35
N VAL A 209 15.69 -2.38 -2.73
CA VAL A 209 16.04 -2.77 -4.12
C VAL A 209 15.35 -4.08 -4.52
N CYS A 210 15.33 -5.11 -3.67
CA CYS A 210 14.61 -6.35 -3.96
C CYS A 210 13.10 -6.10 -4.12
N ALA A 211 12.51 -5.28 -3.25
CA ALA A 211 11.10 -4.91 -3.32
C ALA A 211 10.78 -4.09 -4.58
N SER A 212 11.57 -3.04 -4.90
CA SER A 212 11.33 -2.22 -6.09
C SER A 212 11.55 -3.00 -7.40
N VAL A 213 12.55 -3.88 -7.44
CA VAL A 213 12.74 -4.81 -8.57
C VAL A 213 11.55 -5.76 -8.68
N PHE A 214 11.06 -6.33 -7.58
CA PHE A 214 9.89 -7.20 -7.62
C PHE A 214 8.68 -6.47 -8.24
N VAL A 215 8.31 -5.34 -7.66
CA VAL A 215 7.17 -4.48 -8.05
C VAL A 215 7.25 -4.02 -9.51
N VAL A 216 8.38 -3.48 -9.94
CA VAL A 216 8.51 -2.98 -11.32
C VAL A 216 8.41 -4.11 -12.36
N PHE A 217 8.80 -5.34 -11.99
CA PHE A 217 8.76 -6.50 -12.87
C PHE A 217 7.46 -7.33 -12.79
N THR A 218 6.65 -7.19 -11.74
CA THR A 218 5.26 -7.67 -11.70
C THR A 218 4.37 -6.81 -12.60
N HIS A 219 4.33 -5.50 -12.40
CA HIS A 219 3.52 -4.59 -13.22
C HIS A 219 3.99 -4.50 -14.69
N PHE A 220 5.28 -4.72 -14.97
CA PHE A 220 5.80 -4.84 -16.33
C PHE A 220 6.57 -6.16 -16.51
N PRO A 221 5.90 -7.26 -16.91
CA PRO A 221 6.54 -8.54 -17.12
C PRO A 221 7.56 -8.50 -18.28
N SER A 222 8.48 -9.46 -18.25
CA SER A 222 9.52 -9.68 -19.26
C SER A 222 9.85 -11.17 -19.35
N ALA A 223 10.29 -11.66 -20.52
CA ALA A 223 10.53 -13.09 -20.77
C ALA A 223 11.65 -13.72 -19.90
N SER A 224 12.54 -12.89 -19.33
CA SER A 224 13.55 -13.31 -18.33
C SER A 224 12.99 -13.27 -16.89
N SER A 225 12.07 -12.34 -16.63
CA SER A 225 11.56 -12.02 -15.29
C SER A 225 10.83 -13.21 -14.64
N THR A 226 10.01 -13.94 -15.41
CA THR A 226 9.16 -15.03 -14.91
C THR A 226 9.94 -16.14 -14.19
N LYS A 227 11.24 -16.29 -14.46
CA LYS A 227 12.12 -17.24 -13.75
C LYS A 227 12.84 -16.67 -12.54
N LEU A 228 13.22 -15.40 -12.56
CA LEU A 228 14.03 -14.76 -11.51
C LEU A 228 13.16 -14.20 -10.38
N LEU A 229 11.93 -13.78 -10.68
CA LEU A 229 11.06 -13.06 -9.76
C LEU A 229 10.70 -13.84 -8.48
N PRO A 230 10.45 -15.18 -8.51
CA PRO A 230 10.30 -15.99 -7.29
C PRO A 230 11.57 -16.03 -6.42
N TRP A 231 12.76 -16.03 -7.02
CA TRP A 231 14.03 -16.01 -6.28
C TRP A 231 14.29 -14.65 -5.63
N VAL A 232 13.92 -13.54 -6.30
CA VAL A 232 13.96 -12.19 -5.70
C VAL A 232 13.02 -12.10 -4.51
N PHE A 233 11.82 -12.69 -4.60
CA PHE A 233 10.89 -12.76 -3.47
C PHE A 233 11.42 -13.66 -2.32
N ALA A 234 11.98 -14.83 -2.64
CA ALA A 234 12.60 -15.70 -1.63
C ALA A 234 13.76 -15.00 -0.90
N LEU A 235 14.58 -14.23 -1.63
CA LEU A 235 15.62 -13.39 -1.05
C LEU A 235 15.03 -12.31 -0.13
N LEU A 236 13.97 -11.61 -0.54
CA LEU A 236 13.27 -10.62 0.30
C LEU A 236 12.73 -11.22 1.60
N VAL A 237 12.14 -12.42 1.53
CA VAL A 237 11.65 -13.17 2.70
C VAL A 237 12.80 -13.62 3.60
N ALA A 238 13.93 -14.06 3.02
CA ALA A 238 15.12 -14.46 3.78
C ALA A 238 15.83 -13.27 4.45
N LEU A 239 15.77 -12.06 3.86
CA LEU A 239 16.35 -10.85 4.44
C LEU A 239 15.59 -10.39 5.71
N PHE A 240 14.31 -10.72 5.87
CA PHE A 240 13.51 -10.34 7.03
C PHE A 240 14.05 -10.85 8.38
N PRO A 241 14.23 -12.17 8.61
CA PRO A 241 14.80 -12.65 9.88
C PRO A 241 16.25 -12.17 10.08
N VAL A 242 17.02 -12.01 9.00
CA VAL A 242 18.40 -11.52 9.07
C VAL A 242 18.45 -10.05 9.54
N THR A 243 17.63 -9.16 8.97
CA THR A 243 17.54 -7.76 9.43
C THR A 243 17.11 -7.67 10.89
N TYR A 244 16.06 -8.40 11.26
CA TYR A 244 15.48 -8.37 12.61
C TYR A 244 16.47 -8.85 13.70
N LEU A 245 17.15 -9.97 13.47
CA LEU A 245 18.15 -10.50 14.41
C LEU A 245 19.40 -9.61 14.49
N LEU A 246 19.87 -9.09 13.34
CA LEU A 246 21.09 -8.28 13.27
C LEU A 246 20.90 -6.90 13.90
N GLU A 247 19.72 -6.28 13.76
CA GLU A 247 19.37 -5.06 14.51
C GLU A 247 19.45 -5.29 16.03
N GLY A 248 18.96 -6.44 16.51
CA GLY A 248 19.08 -6.82 17.92
C GLY A 248 20.55 -6.92 18.37
N GLN A 249 21.37 -7.69 17.66
CA GLN A 249 22.75 -7.95 18.05
C GLN A 249 23.67 -6.72 17.96
N VAL A 250 23.55 -5.91 16.90
CA VAL A 250 24.45 -4.77 16.68
C VAL A 250 24.29 -3.68 17.74
N ARG A 251 23.07 -3.44 18.23
CA ARG A 251 22.85 -2.46 19.31
C ARG A 251 23.26 -3.00 20.67
N ILE A 252 22.93 -4.25 21.00
CA ILE A 252 23.33 -4.90 22.27
C ILE A 252 24.86 -4.92 22.41
N ASN A 253 25.59 -5.33 21.36
CA ASN A 253 27.05 -5.34 21.39
C ASN A 253 27.64 -3.93 21.51
N LYS A 254 27.01 -2.89 20.93
CA LYS A 254 27.47 -1.51 21.07
C LYS A 254 27.28 -0.96 22.49
N THR A 255 26.24 -1.37 23.20
CA THR A 255 26.05 -1.06 24.62
C THR A 255 27.11 -1.78 25.48
N ILE A 256 27.25 -3.11 25.32
CA ILE A 256 28.20 -3.92 26.12
C ILE A 256 29.66 -3.48 25.91
N LEU A 257 30.05 -3.14 24.67
CA LEU A 257 31.41 -2.67 24.36
C LEU A 257 31.64 -1.21 24.77
N GLY A 258 30.58 -0.45 25.07
CA GLY A 258 30.64 0.92 25.61
C GLY A 258 30.71 0.96 27.14
N ASP A 259 30.02 0.02 27.82
CA ASP A 259 29.97 -0.13 29.29
C ASP A 259 31.33 -0.43 29.94
N SER A 260 32.39 -0.70 29.17
CA SER A 260 33.72 -1.03 29.71
C SER A 260 34.54 0.19 30.18
N ALA A 261 33.98 1.41 30.16
CA ALA A 261 34.77 2.64 30.29
C ALA A 261 34.37 3.63 31.41
N VAL A 262 33.09 3.77 31.78
CA VAL A 262 32.66 4.76 32.80
C VAL A 262 31.46 4.25 33.61
N GLN A 263 31.67 4.03 34.91
CA GLN A 263 30.64 3.61 35.87
C GLN A 263 30.08 4.83 36.61
N ASP A 264 28.79 5.17 36.44
CA ASP A 264 28.10 6.15 37.30
C ASP A 264 26.55 5.97 37.29
N MET A 265 25.87 6.45 38.34
CA MET A 265 24.44 6.20 38.61
C MET A 265 23.44 6.81 37.61
N GLY A 266 23.89 7.58 36.61
CA GLY A 266 23.07 8.00 35.47
C GLY A 266 22.89 6.93 34.38
N GLU A 267 23.55 5.77 34.53
CA GLU A 267 23.52 4.72 33.53
C GLU A 267 22.14 4.08 33.32
N GLU A 268 21.34 3.84 34.38
CA GLU A 268 20.10 3.05 34.27
C GLU A 268 19.06 3.69 33.34
N ASP A 269 18.83 5.01 33.47
CA ASP A 269 17.94 5.75 32.57
C ASP A 269 18.46 5.78 31.11
N SER A 270 19.78 5.84 30.91
CA SER A 270 20.38 5.78 29.58
C SER A 270 20.32 4.37 28.96
N LYS A 271 20.44 3.33 29.78
CA LYS A 271 20.25 1.92 29.39
C LYS A 271 18.78 1.65 29.08
N LEU A 272 17.85 2.20 29.84
CA LEU A 272 16.40 2.13 29.57
C LEU A 272 16.03 2.90 28.30
N ALA A 273 16.54 4.12 28.11
CA ALA A 273 16.33 4.91 26.89
C ALA A 273 16.91 4.24 25.63
N THR A 274 18.09 3.62 25.73
CA THR A 274 18.67 2.86 24.60
C THR A 274 17.91 1.57 24.31
N LEU A 275 17.42 0.85 25.34
CA LEU A 275 16.54 -0.31 25.15
C LEU A 275 15.20 0.08 24.50
N LEU A 276 14.56 1.18 24.92
CA LEU A 276 13.36 1.72 24.27
C LEU A 276 13.64 2.13 22.81
N ALA A 277 14.81 2.70 22.52
CA ALA A 277 15.22 3.01 21.15
C ALA A 277 15.49 1.76 20.30
N VAL A 278 15.91 0.64 20.89
CA VAL A 278 16.03 -0.67 20.21
C VAL A 278 14.65 -1.23 19.89
N GLU A 279 13.74 -1.23 20.86
CA GLU A 279 12.38 -1.77 20.70
C GLU A 279 11.54 -0.94 19.71
N GLY A 280 11.68 0.38 19.75
CA GLY A 280 11.11 1.31 18.78
C GLY A 280 11.64 1.11 17.34
N ALA A 281 12.91 0.72 17.20
CA ALA A 281 13.48 0.46 15.88
C ALA A 281 13.09 -0.93 15.33
N ARG A 282 13.04 -1.97 16.18
CA ARG A 282 12.51 -3.29 15.80
C ARG A 282 11.05 -3.21 15.35
N THR A 283 10.23 -2.44 16.07
CA THR A 283 8.82 -2.24 15.70
C THR A 283 8.65 -1.41 14.42
N SER A 284 9.51 -0.41 14.17
CA SER A 284 9.49 0.31 12.88
C SER A 284 9.96 -0.58 11.71
N LEU A 285 10.93 -1.47 11.93
CA LEU A 285 11.40 -2.45 10.95
C LEU A 285 10.33 -3.51 10.62
N LEU A 286 9.65 -4.03 11.63
CA LEU A 286 8.46 -4.88 11.44
C LEU A 286 7.38 -4.14 10.63
N GLY A 287 7.12 -2.86 10.92
CA GLY A 287 6.20 -2.01 10.15
C GLY A 287 6.59 -1.86 8.68
N LEU A 288 7.88 -1.64 8.40
CA LEU A 288 8.41 -1.53 7.04
C LEU A 288 8.17 -2.83 6.24
N TYR A 289 8.51 -3.99 6.81
CA TYR A 289 8.29 -5.28 6.14
C TYR A 289 6.80 -5.60 5.96
N ALA A 290 5.95 -5.29 6.94
CA ALA A 290 4.51 -5.43 6.80
C ALA A 290 3.96 -4.61 5.62
N ALA A 291 4.42 -3.36 5.46
CA ALA A 291 4.04 -2.49 4.34
C ALA A 291 4.53 -3.04 2.98
N ILE A 292 5.77 -3.53 2.91
CA ILE A 292 6.34 -4.14 1.69
C ILE A 292 5.55 -5.40 1.28
N PHE A 293 5.28 -6.31 2.22
CA PHE A 293 4.50 -7.52 1.93
C PHE A 293 3.03 -7.22 1.59
N MET A 294 2.42 -6.20 2.21
CA MET A 294 1.07 -5.74 1.84
C MET A 294 1.04 -5.19 0.40
N LEU A 295 2.03 -4.38 0.03
CA LEU A 295 2.15 -3.83 -1.33
C LEU A 295 2.29 -4.94 -2.37
N ILE A 296 3.20 -5.89 -2.14
CA ILE A 296 3.40 -7.07 -2.99
C ILE A 296 2.11 -7.89 -3.14
N ALA A 297 1.41 -8.16 -2.02
CA ALA A 297 0.16 -8.91 -2.04
C ALA A 297 -0.96 -8.21 -2.84
N LEU A 298 -1.10 -6.89 -2.67
CA LEU A 298 -2.07 -6.07 -3.40
C LEU A 298 -1.78 -6.05 -4.90
N GLU A 299 -0.52 -5.88 -5.29
CA GLU A 299 -0.10 -5.81 -6.68
C GLU A 299 -0.27 -7.15 -7.39
N VAL A 300 0.22 -8.25 -6.80
CA VAL A 300 0.05 -9.61 -7.31
C VAL A 300 -1.44 -9.91 -7.53
N LYS A 301 -2.31 -9.50 -6.60
CA LYS A 301 -3.75 -9.68 -6.73
C LYS A 301 -4.37 -8.80 -7.81
N PHE A 302 -3.91 -7.56 -7.96
CA PHE A 302 -4.35 -6.66 -9.03
C PHE A 302 -4.02 -7.23 -10.41
N GLU A 303 -2.80 -7.76 -10.60
CA GLU A 303 -2.40 -8.35 -11.87
C GLU A 303 -3.03 -9.73 -12.14
N LEU A 304 -3.27 -10.55 -11.12
CA LEU A 304 -4.09 -11.76 -11.29
C LEU A 304 -5.51 -11.39 -11.75
N ALA A 305 -6.12 -10.35 -11.18
CA ALA A 305 -7.43 -9.86 -11.59
C ALA A 305 -7.43 -9.23 -13.00
N SER A 306 -6.37 -8.52 -13.40
CA SER A 306 -6.22 -7.93 -14.73
C SER A 306 -6.17 -9.03 -15.80
N LEU A 307 -5.31 -10.03 -15.61
CA LEU A 307 -5.13 -11.19 -16.50
C LEU A 307 -6.38 -12.08 -16.57
N MET A 308 -7.12 -12.25 -15.47
CA MET A 308 -8.40 -12.98 -15.50
C MET A 308 -9.46 -12.24 -16.32
N ARG A 309 -9.53 -10.91 -16.21
CA ARG A 309 -10.47 -10.09 -16.99
C ARG A 309 -10.18 -10.14 -18.48
N GLU A 310 -8.91 -10.05 -18.87
CA GLU A 310 -8.47 -10.16 -20.27
C GLU A 310 -8.85 -11.53 -20.87
N LYS A 311 -8.54 -12.63 -20.18
CA LYS A 311 -8.92 -14.00 -20.59
C LYS A 311 -10.42 -14.20 -20.76
N VAL A 312 -11.26 -13.53 -19.97
CA VAL A 312 -12.73 -13.59 -20.12
C VAL A 312 -13.20 -12.84 -21.36
N VAL A 313 -12.60 -11.69 -21.68
CA VAL A 313 -12.91 -10.93 -22.91
C VAL A 313 -12.51 -11.72 -24.16
N ASP A 314 -11.30 -12.27 -24.21
CA ASP A 314 -10.84 -13.09 -25.35
C ASP A 314 -11.74 -14.31 -25.58
N ARG A 315 -12.19 -14.96 -24.49
CA ARG A 315 -13.06 -16.14 -24.56
C ARG A 315 -14.51 -15.79 -24.92
N GLY A 316 -14.94 -14.54 -24.67
CA GLY A 316 -16.25 -14.01 -25.08
C GLY A 316 -16.29 -13.50 -26.52
N GLY A 317 -15.18 -12.96 -27.04
CA GLY A 317 -15.11 -12.31 -28.35
C GLY A 317 -15.33 -13.23 -29.56
N VAL A 318 -15.19 -14.55 -29.40
CA VAL A 318 -15.26 -15.53 -30.50
C VAL A 318 -16.71 -15.94 -30.87
N ARG A 319 -17.75 -15.45 -30.16
CA ARG A 319 -19.14 -15.93 -30.34
C ARG A 319 -20.16 -14.96 -30.97
N HIS A 320 -19.79 -13.74 -31.34
CA HIS A 320 -20.70 -12.80 -32.02
C HIS A 320 -20.07 -12.07 -33.20
N SER A 321 -19.92 -12.76 -34.34
CA SER A 321 -19.68 -12.10 -35.65
C SER A 321 -20.00 -13.01 -36.86
N HIS A 322 -21.12 -13.73 -36.86
CA HIS A 322 -21.67 -14.35 -38.08
C HIS A 322 -23.20 -14.46 -38.04
N SER A 323 -23.88 -13.35 -38.33
CA SER A 323 -25.32 -13.35 -38.62
C SER A 323 -25.66 -12.20 -39.57
N GLY A 324 -25.85 -12.52 -40.86
CA GLY A 324 -26.45 -11.62 -41.84
C GLY A 324 -25.57 -11.22 -43.02
N GLN A 325 -25.44 -12.10 -44.03
CA GLN A 325 -25.81 -11.79 -45.42
C GLN A 325 -25.69 -13.00 -46.38
N SER A 326 -26.37 -12.86 -47.53
CA SER A 326 -26.35 -13.70 -48.74
C SER A 326 -26.87 -15.14 -48.63
N SER A 327 -28.11 -15.31 -49.08
CA SER A 327 -28.67 -16.58 -49.56
C SER A 327 -28.88 -16.52 -51.08
N SER A 328 -28.02 -17.17 -51.89
CA SER A 328 -28.37 -17.76 -53.19
C SER A 328 -27.21 -18.52 -53.85
N THR A 329 -27.54 -19.66 -54.46
CA THR A 329 -26.82 -20.35 -55.57
C THR A 329 -25.32 -20.70 -55.41
N THR A 330 -25.02 -21.99 -55.15
CA THR A 330 -24.56 -22.99 -56.16
C THR A 330 -23.85 -24.20 -55.50
N THR A 331 -23.99 -25.39 -56.10
CA THR A 331 -23.55 -26.70 -55.59
C THR A 331 -22.15 -27.15 -56.06
N VAL A 332 -21.26 -27.53 -55.12
CA VAL A 332 -20.47 -28.79 -54.97
C VAL A 332 -19.94 -29.54 -56.24
N PRO A 333 -18.75 -30.22 -56.28
CA PRO A 333 -17.47 -30.20 -55.52
C PRO A 333 -16.26 -29.88 -56.48
N PRO A 334 -15.16 -30.67 -56.71
CA PRO A 334 -14.24 -31.43 -55.83
C PRO A 334 -12.70 -31.17 -56.01
N ARG A 335 -11.92 -31.58 -54.99
CA ARG A 335 -10.50 -32.08 -54.97
C ARG A 335 -9.32 -31.34 -55.64
N LEU A 336 -8.21 -31.36 -54.88
CA LEU A 336 -6.78 -31.23 -55.28
C LEU A 336 -6.25 -29.85 -55.72
N ARG A 337 -5.67 -29.13 -54.76
CA ARG A 337 -4.33 -28.54 -54.95
C ARG A 337 -3.52 -28.57 -53.64
N PHE A 338 -2.46 -29.36 -53.64
CA PHE A 338 -1.40 -29.29 -52.65
C PHE A 338 -0.62 -27.97 -52.80
N MET A 339 -0.04 -27.49 -51.70
CA MET A 339 0.99 -26.43 -51.64
C MET A 339 0.65 -25.03 -52.20
N GLN A 340 -0.15 -24.23 -51.47
CA GLN A 340 0.17 -22.80 -51.34
C GLN A 340 -0.36 -22.16 -50.03
N GLN A 341 0.15 -22.59 -48.88
CA GLN A 341 -0.03 -21.85 -47.62
C GLN A 341 1.28 -21.71 -46.84
N ARG A 342 2.28 -21.11 -47.50
CA ARG A 342 3.53 -20.67 -46.85
C ARG A 342 3.36 -19.21 -46.41
N LYS A 343 3.48 -18.96 -45.10
CA LYS A 343 3.42 -17.65 -44.41
C LYS A 343 2.04 -17.00 -44.25
N ALA A 344 1.38 -17.28 -43.13
CA ALA A 344 0.59 -16.31 -42.37
C ALA A 344 0.65 -16.65 -40.86
N SER A 345 1.23 -15.75 -40.06
CA SER A 345 1.15 -15.61 -38.59
C SER A 345 0.85 -16.87 -37.73
N ALA A 346 1.89 -17.59 -37.31
CA ALA A 346 1.82 -18.64 -36.28
C ALA A 346 2.34 -18.16 -34.90
N VAL A 347 1.78 -17.05 -34.37
CA VAL A 347 1.95 -16.47 -33.01
C VAL A 347 0.67 -15.64 -32.76
N PRO A 348 -0.04 -15.70 -31.59
CA PRO A 348 0.43 -16.03 -30.24
C PRO A 348 -0.45 -17.04 -29.44
N SER A 349 -0.68 -18.27 -29.91
CA SER A 349 -1.33 -19.29 -29.05
C SER A 349 -0.37 -19.94 -28.05
N PHE A 350 0.92 -20.02 -28.40
CA PHE A 350 1.96 -20.63 -27.55
C PHE A 350 2.33 -19.74 -26.36
N THR A 351 2.30 -18.41 -26.53
CA THR A 351 2.63 -17.43 -25.47
C THR A 351 1.63 -17.48 -24.32
N ILE A 352 0.33 -17.63 -24.62
CA ILE A 352 -0.73 -17.66 -23.59
C ILE A 352 -0.68 -18.97 -22.77
N LYS A 353 -0.45 -20.13 -23.42
CA LYS A 353 -0.23 -21.39 -22.70
C LYS A 353 1.06 -21.36 -21.88
N ARG A 354 2.12 -20.73 -22.41
CA ARG A 354 3.40 -20.60 -21.71
C ARG A 354 3.32 -19.63 -20.52
N MET A 355 2.64 -18.49 -20.64
CA MET A 355 2.35 -17.58 -19.52
C MET A 355 1.39 -18.19 -18.48
N ALA A 356 0.48 -19.08 -18.90
CA ALA A 356 -0.35 -19.83 -17.95
C ALA A 356 0.45 -20.84 -17.11
N ALA A 357 1.56 -21.36 -17.63
CA ALA A 357 2.50 -22.21 -16.88
C ALA A 357 3.56 -21.39 -16.11
N GLU A 358 4.12 -20.35 -16.74
CA GLU A 358 5.14 -19.46 -16.15
C GLU A 358 4.56 -18.42 -15.16
N GLY A 359 3.23 -18.39 -14.97
CA GLY A 359 2.54 -17.56 -13.98
C GLY A 359 2.06 -18.33 -12.73
N ALA A 360 2.29 -19.64 -12.65
CA ALA A 360 1.80 -20.49 -11.55
C ALA A 360 2.36 -20.10 -10.16
N TRP A 361 3.55 -19.50 -10.11
CA TRP A 361 4.15 -19.00 -8.87
C TRP A 361 3.46 -17.75 -8.31
N MET A 362 2.68 -17.03 -9.13
CA MET A 362 2.16 -15.70 -8.78
C MET A 362 1.09 -15.76 -7.67
N PRO A 363 0.10 -16.68 -7.70
CA PRO A 363 -0.78 -16.93 -6.55
C PRO A 363 -0.01 -17.31 -5.28
N ALA A 364 0.95 -18.23 -5.37
CA ALA A 364 1.76 -18.72 -4.25
C ALA A 364 2.54 -17.60 -3.56
N VAL A 365 3.25 -16.76 -4.32
CA VAL A 365 3.99 -15.60 -3.80
C VAL A 365 3.05 -14.59 -3.15
N GLY A 366 1.90 -14.31 -3.76
CA GLY A 366 0.87 -13.47 -3.16
C GLY A 366 0.37 -14.03 -1.82
N ASN A 367 0.11 -15.34 -1.76
CA ASN A 367 -0.35 -16.02 -0.55
C ASN A 367 0.70 -15.93 0.57
N VAL A 368 1.95 -16.27 0.30
CA VAL A 368 3.05 -16.12 1.28
C VAL A 368 3.19 -14.67 1.75
N ALA A 369 3.13 -13.69 0.84
CA ALA A 369 3.17 -12.27 1.21
C ALA A 369 2.00 -11.87 2.13
N THR A 370 0.76 -12.31 1.85
CA THR A 370 -0.39 -12.01 2.74
C THR A 370 -0.26 -12.64 4.11
N ILE A 371 0.22 -13.88 4.20
CA ILE A 371 0.40 -14.60 5.48
C ILE A 371 1.50 -13.93 6.30
N MET A 372 2.64 -13.61 5.67
CA MET A 372 3.75 -12.90 6.33
C MET A 372 3.33 -11.50 6.79
N CYS A 373 2.64 -10.73 5.94
CA CYS A 373 2.08 -9.43 6.31
C CYS A 373 1.15 -9.55 7.53
N PHE A 374 0.20 -10.48 7.50
CA PHE A 374 -0.75 -10.70 8.59
C PHE A 374 -0.04 -11.12 9.90
N ALA A 375 0.93 -12.04 9.83
CA ALA A 375 1.71 -12.48 10.99
C ALA A 375 2.53 -11.34 11.60
N ILE A 376 3.22 -10.53 10.78
CA ILE A 376 3.99 -9.37 11.26
C ILE A 376 3.06 -8.33 11.89
N CYS A 377 1.89 -8.08 11.30
CA CYS A 377 0.91 -7.16 11.87
C CYS A 377 0.30 -7.68 13.20
N LEU A 378 0.20 -9.00 13.41
CA LEU A 378 -0.15 -9.55 14.73
C LEU A 378 0.96 -9.32 15.76
N ILE A 379 2.23 -9.49 15.39
CA ILE A 379 3.38 -9.20 16.28
C ILE A 379 3.38 -7.71 16.65
N LEU A 380 3.19 -6.82 15.67
CA LEU A 380 3.02 -5.38 15.90
C LEU A 380 1.83 -5.06 16.82
N ASN A 381 0.71 -5.78 16.69
CA ASN A 381 -0.45 -5.58 17.56
C ASN A 381 -0.14 -5.93 19.03
N VAL A 382 0.62 -7.02 19.26
CA VAL A 382 1.09 -7.40 20.59
C VAL A 382 2.01 -6.30 21.16
N ASN A 383 3.03 -5.90 20.42
CA ASN A 383 4.05 -4.97 20.91
C ASN A 383 3.54 -3.53 21.09
N LEU A 384 2.67 -3.02 20.20
CA LEU A 384 2.21 -1.62 20.22
C LEU A 384 0.92 -1.39 21.02
N THR A 385 0.08 -2.42 21.20
CA THR A 385 -1.24 -2.26 21.85
C THR A 385 -1.50 -3.22 23.01
N GLY A 386 -0.51 -4.03 23.39
CA GLY A 386 -0.70 -5.10 24.37
C GLY A 386 -1.62 -6.23 23.87
N GLY A 387 -1.72 -6.42 22.55
CA GLY A 387 -2.55 -7.47 21.94
C GLY A 387 -4.04 -7.15 21.89
N SER A 388 -4.41 -5.87 21.67
CA SER A 388 -5.79 -5.38 21.69
C SER A 388 -6.76 -6.25 20.87
N ASN A 389 -7.83 -6.71 21.53
CA ASN A 389 -8.87 -7.55 20.92
C ASN A 389 -9.70 -6.82 19.85
N ARG A 390 -9.59 -5.48 19.75
CA ARG A 390 -10.29 -4.70 18.71
C ARG A 390 -9.51 -4.71 17.40
N ALA A 391 -8.18 -4.82 17.44
CA ALA A 391 -7.33 -4.75 16.26
C ALA A 391 -7.52 -5.95 15.31
N ILE A 392 -7.85 -7.13 15.83
CA ILE A 392 -8.07 -8.33 14.99
C ILE A 392 -9.16 -8.11 13.92
N PHE A 393 -10.17 -7.30 14.21
CA PHE A 393 -11.24 -6.96 13.25
C PHE A 393 -10.75 -6.06 12.09
N PHE A 394 -9.71 -5.26 12.31
CA PHE A 394 -9.05 -4.46 11.27
C PHE A 394 -7.96 -5.25 10.53
N LEU A 395 -7.34 -6.23 11.20
CA LEU A 395 -6.25 -7.05 10.66
C LEU A 395 -6.73 -8.23 9.81
N ALA A 396 -7.78 -8.94 10.25
CA ALA A 396 -8.28 -10.12 9.55
C ALA A 396 -8.73 -9.88 8.08
N PRO A 397 -9.27 -8.70 7.69
CA PRO A 397 -9.55 -8.39 6.28
C PRO A 397 -8.34 -8.46 5.34
N ILE A 398 -7.10 -8.39 5.84
CA ILE A 398 -5.88 -8.59 5.03
C ILE A 398 -5.91 -9.97 4.36
N LEU A 399 -6.48 -10.98 5.02
CA LEU A 399 -6.60 -12.34 4.47
C LEU A 399 -7.58 -12.44 3.29
N LEU A 400 -8.42 -11.43 3.03
CA LEU A 400 -9.19 -11.35 1.77
C LEU A 400 -8.31 -11.14 0.53
N LEU A 401 -7.02 -10.83 0.73
CA LEU A 401 -6.01 -10.76 -0.33
C LEU A 401 -5.49 -12.13 -0.76
N LEU A 402 -5.72 -13.20 0.00
CA LEU A 402 -5.41 -14.57 -0.42
C LEU A 402 -5.98 -14.87 -1.81
N ASN A 403 -5.16 -15.52 -2.63
CA ASN A 403 -5.42 -15.95 -3.99
C ASN A 403 -5.77 -17.45 -3.99
N GLN A 404 -6.58 -17.87 -4.95
CA GLN A 404 -6.83 -19.29 -5.20
C GLN A 404 -5.53 -19.92 -5.70
N ASP A 405 -5.13 -21.02 -5.05
CA ASP A 405 -3.92 -21.75 -5.38
C ASP A 405 -4.15 -23.24 -5.10
N SER A 406 -3.82 -24.09 -6.07
CA SER A 406 -3.93 -25.55 -5.94
C SER A 406 -2.93 -26.11 -4.94
N ASP A 407 -1.80 -25.43 -4.76
CA ASP A 407 -0.61 -26.03 -4.16
C ASP A 407 -0.56 -25.79 -2.64
N PHE A 408 -1.18 -24.70 -2.17
CA PHE A 408 -1.30 -24.39 -0.73
C PHE A 408 -2.60 -24.88 -0.08
N VAL A 409 -3.75 -24.77 -0.76
CA VAL A 409 -5.05 -25.21 -0.23
C VAL A 409 -5.91 -25.81 -1.34
N ALA A 410 -5.68 -27.10 -1.61
CA ALA A 410 -6.47 -27.90 -2.55
C ALA A 410 -7.96 -27.96 -2.14
N GLY A 411 -8.74 -26.97 -2.58
CA GLY A 411 -10.14 -26.77 -2.23
C GLY A 411 -10.60 -25.31 -2.22
N PHE A 412 -9.67 -24.35 -2.10
CA PHE A 412 -10.00 -22.92 -1.94
C PHE A 412 -10.51 -22.25 -3.23
N GLY A 413 -11.82 -22.27 -3.45
CA GLY A 413 -12.49 -21.60 -4.58
C GLY A 413 -13.14 -20.25 -4.21
N ASP A 414 -13.58 -19.49 -5.22
CA ASP A 414 -14.17 -18.13 -5.06
C ASP A 414 -15.25 -18.02 -3.97
N LYS A 415 -16.04 -19.08 -3.78
CA LYS A 415 -17.09 -19.13 -2.77
C LYS A 415 -16.51 -18.99 -1.36
N GLN A 416 -15.38 -19.64 -1.07
CA GLN A 416 -14.79 -19.76 0.27
C GLN A 416 -13.97 -18.54 0.71
N ARG A 417 -13.95 -17.45 -0.07
CA ARG A 417 -13.08 -16.28 0.16
C ARG A 417 -13.15 -15.68 1.58
N TYR A 418 -14.29 -15.78 2.25
CA TYR A 418 -14.48 -15.26 3.62
C TYR A 418 -14.03 -16.23 4.73
N PHE A 419 -13.81 -17.51 4.43
CA PHE A 419 -13.44 -18.53 5.42
C PHE A 419 -12.19 -18.18 6.24
N PRO A 420 -11.04 -17.75 5.65
CA PRO A 420 -9.83 -17.49 6.43
C PRO A 420 -10.01 -16.36 7.44
N VAL A 421 -10.77 -15.32 7.07
CA VAL A 421 -11.08 -14.17 7.93
C VAL A 421 -11.85 -14.60 9.18
N VAL A 422 -12.89 -15.42 9.00
CA VAL A 422 -13.76 -15.92 10.07
C VAL A 422 -13.00 -16.88 11.00
N VAL A 423 -12.23 -17.81 10.43
CA VAL A 423 -11.41 -18.76 11.18
C VAL A 423 -10.35 -18.02 12.02
N VAL A 424 -9.72 -16.99 11.46
CA VAL A 424 -8.66 -16.24 12.16
C VAL A 424 -9.21 -15.34 13.27
N ILE A 425 -10.35 -14.67 13.08
CA ILE A 425 -10.99 -13.91 14.18
C ILE A 425 -11.39 -14.84 15.33
N SER A 426 -12.04 -15.97 15.02
CA SER A 426 -12.47 -16.92 16.05
C SER A 426 -11.29 -17.57 16.77
N SER A 427 -10.30 -18.09 16.05
CA SER A 427 -9.10 -18.70 16.66
C SER A 427 -8.25 -17.70 17.47
N TYR A 428 -8.06 -16.46 17.00
CA TYR A 428 -7.37 -15.43 17.78
C TYR A 428 -8.07 -15.13 19.11
N LEU A 429 -9.40 -14.98 19.10
CA LEU A 429 -10.17 -14.76 20.31
C LEU A 429 -10.11 -15.97 21.26
N VAL A 430 -10.18 -17.20 20.74
CA VAL A 430 -10.03 -18.41 21.54
C VAL A 430 -8.64 -18.53 22.17
N LEU A 431 -7.57 -18.34 21.40
CA LEU A 431 -6.19 -18.39 21.92
C LEU A 431 -5.94 -17.29 22.97
N THR A 432 -6.41 -16.06 22.72
CA THR A 432 -6.26 -14.96 23.69
C THR A 432 -7.18 -15.10 24.91
N THR A 433 -8.30 -15.83 24.85
CA THR A 433 -9.08 -16.21 26.05
C THR A 433 -8.35 -17.26 26.88
N LEU A 434 -7.82 -18.31 26.25
CA LEU A 434 -7.07 -19.37 26.93
C LEU A 434 -5.83 -18.81 27.61
N TYR A 435 -5.07 -17.94 26.93
CA TYR A 435 -3.94 -17.24 27.52
C TYR A 435 -4.36 -16.38 28.72
N SER A 436 -5.46 -15.63 28.63
CA SER A 436 -5.98 -14.81 29.75
C SER A 436 -6.40 -15.65 30.96
N ILE A 437 -7.01 -16.81 30.74
CA ILE A 437 -7.42 -17.72 31.81
C ILE A 437 -6.16 -18.30 32.48
N TRP A 438 -5.17 -18.72 31.68
CA TRP A 438 -3.89 -19.22 32.16
C TRP A 438 -3.13 -18.17 33.01
N GLU A 439 -2.98 -16.96 32.48
CA GLU A 439 -2.31 -15.83 33.15
C GLU A 439 -2.98 -15.50 34.49
N ASN A 440 -4.31 -15.40 34.53
CA ASN A 440 -5.05 -15.12 35.76
C ASN A 440 -4.94 -16.24 36.81
N VAL A 441 -4.90 -17.51 36.39
CA VAL A 441 -4.73 -18.66 37.29
C VAL A 441 -3.29 -18.72 37.84
N TRP A 442 -2.29 -18.33 37.04
CA TRP A 442 -0.89 -18.41 37.45
C TRP A 442 -0.44 -17.23 38.30
N HIS A 443 -0.97 -16.03 38.06
CA HIS A 443 -0.63 -14.82 38.83
C HIS A 443 -1.56 -14.54 40.03
N GLY A 444 -2.59 -15.35 40.24
CA GLY A 444 -3.27 -15.54 41.53
C GLY A 444 -3.68 -14.27 42.27
N ASN A 445 -4.76 -13.61 41.83
CA ASN A 445 -5.32 -12.51 42.60
C ASN A 445 -6.09 -13.03 43.81
N ALA A 446 -5.40 -13.21 44.94
CA ALA A 446 -5.94 -13.74 46.21
C ALA A 446 -7.01 -12.86 46.90
N GLY A 447 -7.65 -11.94 46.18
CA GLY A 447 -8.70 -11.05 46.67
C GLY A 447 -10.10 -11.56 46.33
N TRP A 448 -10.95 -11.70 47.35
CA TRP A 448 -12.38 -12.03 47.23
C TRP A 448 -13.19 -10.81 46.71
N GLY A 449 -12.86 -10.36 45.50
CA GLY A 449 -13.52 -9.23 44.84
C GLY A 449 -14.84 -9.65 44.19
N LEU A 450 -15.90 -8.85 44.37
CA LEU A 450 -17.23 -9.10 43.78
C LEU A 450 -17.22 -9.19 42.24
N ASP A 451 -16.20 -8.62 41.58
CA ASP A 451 -15.99 -8.66 40.13
C ASP A 451 -15.18 -9.89 39.66
N VAL A 452 -14.57 -10.67 40.57
CA VAL A 452 -13.78 -11.88 40.27
C VAL A 452 -14.46 -13.07 40.93
N GLY A 453 -15.22 -13.83 40.14
CA GLY A 453 -16.14 -14.86 40.65
C GLY A 453 -15.47 -16.07 41.30
N GLY A 454 -15.18 -15.98 42.61
CA GLY A 454 -14.81 -17.10 43.47
C GLY A 454 -13.35 -17.55 43.37
N PRO A 455 -13.00 -18.72 43.96
CA PRO A 455 -11.64 -19.25 43.90
C PRO A 455 -11.13 -19.42 42.47
N ASP A 456 -9.82 -19.24 42.25
CA ASP A 456 -9.20 -19.25 40.91
C ASP A 456 -9.60 -20.46 40.04
N TRP A 457 -9.75 -21.62 40.66
CA TRP A 457 -10.22 -22.83 39.99
C TRP A 457 -11.69 -22.75 39.51
N PHE A 458 -12.59 -22.19 40.33
CA PHE A 458 -13.99 -21.98 39.94
C PHE A 458 -14.11 -20.94 38.83
N PHE A 459 -13.33 -19.85 38.93
CA PHE A 459 -13.22 -18.85 37.87
C PHE A 459 -12.74 -19.47 36.55
N ALA A 460 -11.70 -20.30 36.59
CA ALA A 460 -11.16 -20.99 35.41
C ALA A 460 -12.17 -21.96 34.79
N VAL A 461 -12.76 -22.85 35.59
CA VAL A 461 -13.76 -23.83 35.13
C VAL A 461 -15.00 -23.13 34.56
N LYS A 462 -15.51 -22.08 35.22
CA LYS A 462 -16.65 -21.29 34.73
C LYS A 462 -16.36 -20.68 33.35
N ASN A 463 -15.26 -19.95 33.22
CA ASN A 463 -14.95 -19.25 31.96
C ASN A 463 -14.55 -20.23 30.84
N LEU A 464 -13.93 -21.38 31.16
CA LEU A 464 -13.60 -22.42 30.19
C LEU A 464 -14.85 -23.18 29.71
N ALA A 465 -15.81 -23.48 30.59
CA ALA A 465 -17.09 -24.06 30.21
C ALA A 465 -17.90 -23.12 29.30
N LEU A 466 -17.94 -21.83 29.64
CA LEU A 466 -18.59 -20.80 28.81
C LEU A 466 -17.89 -20.59 27.47
N LEU A 467 -16.56 -20.73 27.40
CA LEU A 467 -15.80 -20.73 26.15
C LEU A 467 -16.19 -21.91 25.24
N ILE A 468 -16.18 -23.14 25.78
CA ILE A 468 -16.58 -24.35 25.04
C ILE A 468 -18.01 -24.23 24.51
N LEU A 469 -18.91 -23.62 25.29
CA LEU A 469 -20.31 -23.39 24.91
C LEU A 469 -20.47 -22.57 23.61
N THR A 470 -19.50 -21.71 23.27
CA THR A 470 -19.53 -20.93 22.03
C THR A 470 -19.15 -21.74 20.78
N PHE A 471 -18.30 -22.76 20.93
CA PHE A 471 -17.67 -23.48 19.81
C PHE A 471 -18.66 -24.05 18.77
N PRO A 472 -19.82 -24.64 19.14
CA PRO A 472 -20.77 -25.18 18.16
C PRO A 472 -21.22 -24.14 17.13
N SER A 473 -21.43 -22.89 17.53
CA SER A 473 -21.86 -21.83 16.61
C SER A 473 -20.76 -21.44 15.60
N HIS A 474 -19.51 -21.28 16.07
CA HIS A 474 -18.36 -20.98 15.21
C HIS A 474 -18.02 -22.14 14.27
N ILE A 475 -18.12 -23.40 14.74
CA ILE A 475 -17.87 -24.59 13.92
C ILE A 475 -18.93 -24.76 12.83
N LEU A 476 -20.22 -24.62 13.16
CA LEU A 476 -21.30 -24.71 12.17
C LEU A 476 -21.20 -23.60 11.12
N PHE A 477 -20.89 -22.37 11.54
CA PHE A 477 -20.71 -21.24 10.64
C PHE A 477 -19.47 -21.41 9.74
N ASN A 478 -18.32 -21.80 10.28
CA ASN A 478 -17.12 -22.10 9.50
C ASN A 478 -17.38 -23.23 8.47
N ARG A 479 -18.10 -24.28 8.87
CA ARG A 479 -18.53 -25.36 7.96
C ARG A 479 -19.47 -24.84 6.87
N PHE A 480 -20.39 -23.93 7.19
CA PHE A 480 -21.29 -23.30 6.22
C PHE A 480 -20.54 -22.42 5.21
N VAL A 481 -19.62 -21.57 5.67
CA VAL A 481 -18.75 -20.74 4.79
C VAL A 481 -17.79 -21.59 3.96
N TRP A 482 -17.38 -22.76 4.44
CA TRP A 482 -16.59 -23.70 3.64
C TRP A 482 -17.42 -24.42 2.58
N SER A 483 -18.55 -25.03 2.95
CA SER A 483 -19.28 -25.92 2.04
C SER A 483 -20.26 -25.20 1.11
N TYR A 484 -20.82 -24.06 1.53
CA TYR A 484 -21.96 -23.39 0.87
C TYR A 484 -23.17 -24.31 0.58
N THR A 485 -23.23 -25.47 1.22
CA THR A 485 -24.32 -26.43 1.06
C THR A 485 -25.51 -26.05 1.93
N LYS A 486 -26.74 -26.24 1.44
CA LYS A 486 -27.96 -25.99 2.20
C LYS A 486 -27.99 -26.88 3.45
N GLN A 487 -27.75 -26.29 4.62
CA GLN A 487 -27.96 -26.94 5.92
C GLN A 487 -29.42 -26.80 6.35
N ALA A 488 -29.90 -27.68 7.23
CA ALA A 488 -31.25 -27.60 7.78
C ALA A 488 -31.45 -26.28 8.57
N GLU A 489 -32.53 -25.56 8.26
CA GLU A 489 -32.76 -24.18 8.70
C GLU A 489 -32.89 -24.01 10.22
N SER A 490 -33.20 -25.10 10.95
CA SER A 490 -33.36 -25.14 12.41
C SER A 490 -32.04 -25.20 13.20
N MET A 491 -30.99 -25.80 12.64
CA MET A 491 -29.71 -26.01 13.33
C MET A 491 -28.99 -24.70 13.74
N PRO A 492 -28.84 -23.67 12.88
CA PRO A 492 -28.22 -22.41 13.31
C PRO A 492 -29.06 -21.70 14.36
N LEU A 493 -30.41 -21.75 14.26
CA LEU A 493 -31.31 -21.08 15.20
C LEU A 493 -31.14 -21.60 16.64
N LEU A 494 -30.90 -22.91 16.79
CA LEU A 494 -30.69 -23.58 18.07
C LEU A 494 -29.37 -23.17 18.77
N THR A 495 -28.40 -22.60 18.04
CA THR A 495 -27.15 -22.09 18.64
C THR A 495 -27.23 -20.66 19.18
N ILE A 496 -28.27 -19.89 18.82
CA ILE A 496 -28.52 -18.54 19.37
C ILE A 496 -28.67 -18.57 20.91
N PRO A 497 -29.60 -19.37 21.50
CA PRO A 497 -29.73 -19.42 22.96
C PRO A 497 -28.51 -20.03 23.64
N LEU A 498 -27.74 -20.88 22.95
CA LEU A 498 -26.53 -21.50 23.49
C LEU A 498 -25.40 -20.47 23.74
N ASN A 499 -25.30 -19.45 22.89
CA ASN A 499 -24.32 -18.36 23.06
C ASN A 499 -24.74 -17.32 24.11
N LEU A 500 -26.01 -17.26 24.51
CA LEU A 500 -26.55 -16.23 25.40
C LEU A 500 -25.93 -16.26 26.82
N PRO A 501 -25.79 -17.42 27.49
CA PRO A 501 -25.05 -17.54 28.75
C PRO A 501 -23.60 -17.04 28.65
N SER A 502 -22.94 -17.28 27.51
CA SER A 502 -21.56 -16.82 27.26
C SER A 502 -21.44 -15.30 27.11
N VAL A 503 -22.53 -14.59 26.79
CA VAL A 503 -22.55 -13.12 26.72
C VAL A 503 -22.88 -12.50 28.08
N LEU A 504 -23.78 -13.12 28.85
CA LEU A 504 -24.26 -12.58 30.12
C LEU A 504 -23.42 -12.95 31.34
N MET A 505 -22.94 -14.20 31.46
CA MET A 505 -22.37 -14.74 32.70
C MET A 505 -20.84 -14.84 32.74
N THR A 506 -20.16 -14.47 31.65
CA THR A 506 -18.69 -14.44 31.59
C THR A 506 -18.14 -13.18 32.22
N ASP A 507 -16.98 -13.29 32.86
CA ASP A 507 -16.29 -12.11 33.42
C ASP A 507 -15.36 -11.50 32.36
N ILE A 508 -14.83 -12.37 31.47
CA ILE A 508 -13.82 -12.03 30.48
C ILE A 508 -14.48 -11.41 29.22
N ILE A 509 -14.18 -10.13 28.96
CA ILE A 509 -14.67 -9.36 27.78
C ILE A 509 -14.45 -10.10 26.45
N LYS A 510 -13.31 -10.79 26.30
CA LYS A 510 -12.99 -11.58 25.09
C LYS A 510 -14.05 -12.67 24.81
N VAL A 511 -14.56 -13.33 25.84
CA VAL A 511 -15.58 -14.38 25.71
C VAL A 511 -16.97 -13.76 25.42
N LYS A 512 -17.28 -12.58 25.97
CA LYS A 512 -18.48 -11.80 25.58
C LYS A 512 -18.49 -11.45 24.09
N ILE A 513 -17.34 -10.98 23.57
CA ILE A 513 -17.18 -10.68 22.14
C ILE A 513 -17.37 -11.95 21.31
N LEU A 514 -16.76 -13.08 21.71
CA LEU A 514 -16.86 -14.35 20.99
C LEU A 514 -18.29 -14.92 20.99
N GLY A 515 -19.03 -14.80 22.10
CA GLY A 515 -20.45 -15.20 22.18
C GLY A 515 -21.35 -14.32 21.32
N LEU A 516 -21.15 -13.00 21.34
CA LEU A 516 -21.89 -12.04 20.50
C LEU A 516 -21.61 -12.29 19.01
N LEU A 517 -20.35 -12.56 18.65
CA LEU A 517 -19.94 -12.96 17.30
C LEU A 517 -20.64 -14.26 16.86
N GLY A 518 -20.78 -15.24 17.76
CA GLY A 518 -21.54 -16.48 17.51
C GLY A 518 -23.02 -16.25 17.25
N VAL A 519 -23.66 -15.31 17.97
CA VAL A 519 -25.04 -14.87 17.69
C VAL A 519 -25.13 -14.21 16.30
N ILE A 520 -24.20 -13.32 15.95
CA ILE A 520 -24.15 -12.71 14.60
C ILE A 520 -23.98 -13.79 13.52
N TYR A 521 -23.10 -14.77 13.72
CA TYR A 521 -22.83 -15.84 12.76
C TYR A 521 -24.05 -16.73 12.51
N SER A 522 -24.73 -17.17 13.56
CA SER A 522 -25.98 -17.94 13.45
C SER A 522 -27.11 -17.15 12.75
N LEU A 523 -27.26 -15.85 13.05
CA LEU A 523 -28.23 -14.97 12.39
C LEU A 523 -27.88 -14.71 10.92
N ALA A 524 -26.60 -14.46 10.61
CA ALA A 524 -26.12 -14.29 9.24
C ALA A 524 -26.33 -15.56 8.40
N GLN A 525 -26.02 -16.73 8.96
CA GLN A 525 -26.27 -18.03 8.32
C GLN A 525 -27.77 -18.22 8.01
N TYR A 526 -28.66 -17.88 8.94
CA TYR A 526 -30.11 -17.95 8.74
C TYR A 526 -30.61 -16.97 7.66
N LEU A 527 -30.13 -15.71 7.65
CA LEU A 527 -30.52 -14.74 6.62
C LEU A 527 -30.03 -15.15 5.22
N ILE A 528 -28.79 -15.62 5.11
CA ILE A 528 -28.21 -16.04 3.82
C ILE A 528 -28.92 -17.29 3.28
N SER A 529 -29.19 -18.30 4.13
CA SER A 529 -29.90 -19.51 3.70
C SER A 529 -31.35 -19.20 3.27
N ARG A 530 -32.05 -18.32 4.01
CA ARG A 530 -33.39 -17.84 3.64
C ARG A 530 -33.38 -17.05 2.32
N GLN A 531 -32.39 -16.18 2.10
CA GLN A 531 -32.25 -15.44 0.83
C GLN A 531 -31.94 -16.36 -0.35
N GLN A 532 -31.11 -17.38 -0.16
CA GLN A 532 -30.86 -18.42 -1.17
C GLN A 532 -32.14 -19.21 -1.48
N TYR A 533 -32.95 -19.57 -0.47
CA TYR A 533 -34.22 -20.27 -0.67
C TYR A 533 -35.21 -19.42 -1.50
N ILE A 534 -35.42 -18.16 -1.12
CA ILE A 534 -36.31 -17.24 -1.85
C ILE A 534 -35.80 -16.98 -3.28
N SER A 535 -34.48 -16.92 -3.48
CA SER A 535 -33.90 -16.72 -4.81
C SER A 535 -34.01 -17.96 -5.68
N GLY A 536 -33.84 -19.17 -5.12
CA GLY A 536 -34.03 -20.44 -5.82
C GLY A 536 -35.49 -20.64 -6.25
N LEU A 537 -36.45 -20.25 -5.40
CA LEU A 537 -37.88 -20.24 -5.73
C LEU A 537 -38.28 -19.26 -6.85
N LYS A 538 -37.40 -18.35 -7.29
CA LYS A 538 -37.64 -17.48 -8.45
C LYS A 538 -37.11 -18.05 -9.77
N TYR A 539 -36.42 -19.19 -9.73
CA TYR A 539 -35.89 -19.90 -10.90
C TYR A 539 -36.66 -21.20 -11.21
N ILE A 540 -37.68 -21.51 -10.41
CA ILE A 540 -38.66 -22.59 -10.58
C ILE A 540 -39.99 -21.93 -10.98
#